data_AF-A0A3B0T6J5-F1
#
_entry.id   AF-A0A3B0T6J5-F1
#
_cell.length_a   1.000
_cell.length_b   1.000
_cell.length_c   1.000
_cell.angle_alpha   90.00
_cell.angle_beta   90.00
_cell.angle_gamma   90.00
#
_symmetry.space_group_name_H-M   'P 1'
#
loop_
_entity.id
_entity.type
_entity.pdbx_description
1 polymer ?
#
loop_
_entity_poly.entity_id
_entity_poly.type
_entity_poly.pdbx_seq_one_letter_code
_entity_poly.pdbx_strand_id
1 'polypeptide(L)'
;MATNQIDTADDFSPTVTGYGISYAVTSILSALLVVLKESYEGVMALLVSITGHHWVSHGLLAVIVFVALGALLSRRNIAMKGNTLITTVVGATVVGGLIVVGFFGL
;
A
#
# COMPACT_ATOMS: atom_id res chain seq x y z
N MET A 1 3.49 -38.92 -24.58
CA MET A 1 4.52 -38.33 -23.69
C MET A 1 3.96 -37.01 -23.20
N ALA A 2 3.42 -36.98 -21.98
CA ALA A 2 2.81 -35.78 -21.43
C ALA A 2 3.92 -34.83 -20.99
N THR A 3 4.09 -33.72 -21.72
CA THR A 3 4.96 -32.63 -21.31
C THR A 3 4.24 -31.88 -20.18
N ASN A 4 4.45 -32.33 -18.94
CA ASN A 4 4.14 -31.53 -17.76
C ASN A 4 5.15 -30.37 -17.70
N GLN A 5 4.87 -29.31 -18.44
CA GLN A 5 5.59 -28.03 -18.31
C GLN A 5 4.63 -27.01 -17.70
N ILE A 6 4.29 -27.24 -16.43
CA ILE A 6 3.75 -26.22 -15.53
C ILE A 6 4.81 -26.08 -14.44
N ASP A 7 5.77 -25.15 -14.58
CA ASP A 7 6.44 -24.45 -13.45
C ASP A 7 7.65 -23.61 -13.91
N THR A 8 7.46 -22.54 -14.70
CA THR A 8 8.61 -21.65 -15.01
C THR A 8 8.30 -20.14 -14.97
N ALA A 9 7.21 -19.67 -14.38
CA ALA A 9 6.93 -18.22 -14.32
C ALA A 9 6.05 -17.74 -13.15
N ASP A 10 6.06 -18.42 -12.00
CA ASP A 10 5.20 -18.03 -10.86
C ASP A 10 5.77 -16.91 -9.98
N ASP A 11 6.99 -16.45 -10.25
CA ASP A 11 7.65 -15.40 -9.47
C ASP A 11 7.73 -14.09 -10.27
N PHE A 12 7.26 -13.00 -9.65
CA PHE A 12 7.34 -11.66 -10.23
C PHE A 12 8.77 -11.10 -10.16
N SER A 13 9.06 -10.11 -11.01
CA SER A 13 10.33 -9.39 -10.94
C SER A 13 10.51 -8.70 -9.57
N PRO A 14 11.75 -8.52 -9.07
CA PRO A 14 11.99 -7.82 -7.80
C PRO A 14 11.33 -6.43 -7.74
N THR A 15 11.25 -5.73 -8.88
CA THR A 15 10.54 -4.46 -9.00
C THR A 15 9.05 -4.62 -8.72
N VAL A 16 8.38 -5.59 -9.36
CA VAL A 16 6.95 -5.82 -9.17
C VAL A 16 6.67 -6.27 -7.74
N THR A 17 7.46 -7.19 -7.19
CA THR A 17 7.34 -7.63 -5.80
C THR A 17 7.53 -6.48 -4.81
N GLY A 18 8.58 -5.67 -4.99
CA GLY A 18 8.88 -4.53 -4.13
C GLY A 18 7.78 -3.46 -4.14
N TYR A 19 7.26 -3.11 -5.32
CA TYR A 19 6.16 -2.14 -5.43
C TYR A 19 4.81 -2.71 -4.99
N GLY A 20 4.56 -4.01 -5.15
CA GLY A 20 3.36 -4.66 -4.60
C GLY A 20 3.33 -4.64 -3.07
N ILE A 21 4.45 -4.95 -2.42
CA ILE A 21 4.58 -4.83 -0.96
C ILE A 21 4.46 -3.36 -0.52
N SER A 22 5.12 -2.43 -1.24
CA SER A 22 5.01 -1.00 -0.97
C SER A 22 3.57 -0.50 -1.03
N TYR A 23 2.81 -0.93 -2.06
CA TYR A 23 1.39 -0.62 -2.19
C TYR A 23 0.60 -1.15 -0.99
N ALA A 24 0.79 -2.41 -0.61
CA ALA A 24 0.07 -3.01 0.51
C ALA A 24 0.27 -2.22 1.82
N VAL A 25 1.52 -1.85 2.12
CA VAL A 25 1.84 -1.02 3.29
C VAL A 25 1.22 0.37 3.17
N THR A 26 1.36 1.02 2.01
CA THR A 26 0.85 2.38 1.77
C THR A 26 -0.67 2.44 1.86
N SER A 27 -1.36 1.40 1.37
CA SER A 27 -2.82 1.31 1.40
C SER A 27 -3.34 1.29 2.83
N ILE A 28 -2.76 0.43 3.69
CA ILE A 28 -3.13 0.36 5.11
C ILE A 28 -2.75 1.66 5.83
N LEU A 29 -1.55 2.19 5.60
CA LEU A 29 -1.11 3.46 6.18
C LEU A 29 -2.03 4.61 5.80
N SER A 30 -2.46 4.68 4.53
CA SER A 30 -3.39 5.69 4.05
C SER A 30 -4.73 5.59 4.79
N ALA A 31 -5.27 4.39 4.97
CA ALA A 31 -6.51 4.19 5.73
C ALA A 31 -6.37 4.59 7.21
N LEU A 32 -5.27 4.20 7.86
CA LEU A 32 -4.99 4.61 9.24
C LEU A 32 -4.81 6.13 9.38
N LEU A 33 -4.19 6.78 8.39
CA LEU A 33 -4.02 8.22 8.38
C LEU A 33 -5.34 8.96 8.21
N VAL A 34 -6.32 8.38 7.49
CA VAL A 34 -7.70 8.91 7.47
C VAL A 34 -8.26 8.89 8.89
N VAL A 35 -8.26 7.75 9.56
CA VAL A 35 -8.78 7.66 10.94
C VAL A 35 -8.09 8.67 11.86
N LEU A 36 -6.75 8.75 11.79
CA LEU A 36 -5.98 9.64 12.64
C LEU A 36 -6.25 11.12 12.36
N LYS A 37 -6.26 11.56 11.09
CA LYS A 37 -6.47 12.97 10.76
C LYS A 37 -7.90 13.43 11.06
N GLU A 38 -8.88 12.55 10.88
CA GLU A 38 -10.29 12.86 11.16
C GLU A 38 -10.62 12.79 12.66
N SER A 39 -9.87 12.01 13.45
CA SER A 39 -10.08 11.90 14.90
C SER A 39 -9.36 12.98 15.71
N TYR A 40 -8.30 13.60 15.16
CA TYR A 40 -7.46 14.54 15.89
C TYR A 40 -7.21 15.83 15.11
N GLU A 41 -7.77 16.94 15.60
CA GLU A 41 -7.64 18.26 14.97
C GLU A 41 -6.19 18.69 14.74
N GLY A 42 -5.27 18.36 15.66
CA GLY A 42 -3.86 18.69 15.51
C GLY A 42 -3.19 18.03 14.31
N VAL A 43 -3.58 16.79 13.99
CA VAL A 43 -3.08 16.07 12.80
C VAL A 43 -3.68 16.68 11.54
N MET A 44 -4.98 17.00 11.55
CA MET A 44 -5.60 17.71 10.43
C MET A 44 -4.93 19.07 10.17
N ALA A 45 -4.72 19.87 11.20
CA ALA A 45 -4.08 21.18 11.09
C ALA A 45 -2.64 21.09 10.56
N LEU A 46 -1.88 20.08 11.00
CA LEU A 46 -0.55 19.80 10.44
C LEU A 46 -0.63 19.47 8.94
N LEU A 47 -1.58 18.63 8.52
CA LEU A 47 -1.72 18.32 7.10
C LEU A 47 -2.16 19.54 6.29
N VAL A 48 -3.06 20.38 6.82
CA VAL A 48 -3.42 21.65 6.17
C VAL A 48 -2.21 22.58 6.04
N SER A 49 -1.33 22.66 7.04
CA SER A 49 -0.20 23.61 7.00
C SER A 49 0.85 23.29 5.92
N ILE A 50 0.92 22.05 5.43
CA ILE A 50 1.89 21.62 4.40
C ILE A 50 1.48 22.08 3.00
N THR A 51 0.20 21.94 2.62
CA THR A 51 -0.27 22.21 1.23
C THR A 51 -1.51 23.10 1.15
N GLY A 52 -2.04 23.57 2.28
CA GLY A 52 -3.32 24.28 2.36
C GLY A 52 -4.55 23.36 2.33
N HIS A 53 -4.39 22.07 2.03
CA HIS A 53 -5.50 21.12 1.98
C HIS A 53 -5.09 19.74 2.49
N HIS A 54 -5.68 19.31 3.61
CA HIS A 54 -5.30 18.06 4.28
C HIS A 54 -5.37 16.81 3.38
N TRP A 55 -6.33 16.71 2.44
CA TRP A 55 -6.38 15.61 1.47
C TRP A 55 -5.22 15.62 0.46
N VAL A 56 -4.73 16.81 0.08
CA VAL A 56 -3.57 16.93 -0.81
C VAL A 56 -2.30 16.50 -0.08
N SER A 57 -2.08 16.97 1.16
CA SER A 57 -0.94 16.54 1.98
C SER A 57 -0.97 15.04 2.29
N HIS A 58 -2.17 14.50 2.56
CA HIS A 58 -2.38 13.07 2.73
C HIS A 58 -1.98 12.28 1.47
N GLY A 59 -2.49 12.69 0.30
CA GLY A 59 -2.16 12.06 -0.97
C GLY A 59 -0.68 12.15 -1.30
N LEU A 60 -0.06 13.31 -1.04
CA LEU A 60 1.38 13.52 -1.21
C LEU A 60 2.20 12.59 -0.31
N LEU A 61 1.82 12.46 0.97
CA LEU A 61 2.47 11.52 1.90
C LEU A 61 2.36 10.09 1.38
N ALA A 62 1.17 9.66 0.93
CA ALA A 62 0.96 8.33 0.38
C ALA A 62 1.85 8.07 -0.86
N VAL A 63 1.96 9.03 -1.78
CA VAL A 63 2.85 8.93 -2.95
C VAL A 63 4.31 8.84 -2.53
N ILE A 64 4.76 9.69 -1.60
CA ILE A 64 6.14 9.66 -1.09
C ILE A 64 6.46 8.29 -0.48
N VAL A 65 5.59 7.79 0.40
CA VAL A 65 5.77 6.48 1.04
C VAL A 65 5.78 5.36 0.00
N PHE A 66 4.84 5.37 -0.95
CA PHE A 66 4.76 4.37 -2.01
C PHE A 66 6.02 4.32 -2.87
N VAL A 67 6.51 5.49 -3.31
CA VAL A 67 7.71 5.59 -4.15
C VAL A 67 8.96 5.24 -3.35
N ALA A 68 9.10 5.76 -2.13
CA ALA A 68 10.29 5.52 -1.30
C ALA A 68 10.41 4.04 -0.90
N LEU A 69 9.32 3.43 -0.40
CA LEU A 69 9.30 2.01 -0.05
C LEU A 69 9.42 1.13 -1.29
N GLY A 70 8.76 1.47 -2.40
CA GLY A 70 8.84 0.71 -3.64
C GLY A 70 10.26 0.71 -4.21
N ALA A 71 10.92 1.87 -4.22
CA ALA A 71 12.31 2.00 -4.63
C ALA A 71 13.28 1.26 -3.69
N LEU A 72 13.03 1.27 -2.38
CA LEU A 72 13.86 0.56 -1.41
C LEU A 72 13.70 -0.96 -1.53
N LEU A 73 12.46 -1.45 -1.64
CA LEU A 73 12.13 -2.87 -1.68
C LEU A 73 12.43 -3.51 -3.04
N SER A 74 12.29 -2.76 -4.15
CA SER A 74 12.65 -3.26 -5.50
C SER A 74 14.13 -3.57 -5.67
N ARG A 75 15.00 -2.94 -4.85
CA ARG A 75 16.44 -3.23 -4.80
C ARG A 75 16.77 -4.47 -3.96
N ARG A 76 15.79 -5.04 -3.27
CA ARG A 76 15.95 -6.26 -2.48
C ARG A 76 15.51 -7.45 -3.32
N ASN A 77 16.27 -8.53 -3.26
CA ASN A 77 15.88 -9.79 -3.91
C ASN A 77 14.89 -10.55 -3.01
N ILE A 78 13.66 -10.04 -2.91
CA ILE A 78 12.59 -10.65 -2.13
C ILE A 78 11.92 -11.70 -3.02
N ALA A 79 12.19 -12.98 -2.72
CA ALA A 79 11.51 -14.09 -3.37
C ALA A 79 10.10 -14.24 -2.77
N MET A 80 9.08 -13.97 -3.58
CA MET A 80 7.68 -14.08 -3.18
C MET A 80 6.87 -14.66 -4.34
N LYS A 81 6.15 -15.75 -4.07
CA LYS A 81 5.26 -16.36 -5.07
C LYS A 81 4.21 -15.36 -5.53
N GLY A 82 3.84 -15.43 -6.81
CA GLY A 82 2.88 -14.51 -7.40
C GLY A 82 1.53 -14.50 -6.69
N ASN A 83 1.00 -15.66 -6.32
CA ASN A 83 -0.26 -15.74 -5.55
C ASN A 83 -0.15 -15.07 -4.18
N THR A 84 0.99 -15.19 -3.49
CA THR A 84 1.21 -14.50 -2.21
C THR A 84 1.28 -12.99 -2.39
N LEU A 85 1.92 -12.50 -3.45
CA LEU A 85 1.96 -11.06 -3.73
C LEU A 85 0.55 -10.52 -4.04
N ILE A 86 -0.21 -11.22 -4.90
CA ILE A 86 -1.58 -10.85 -5.26
C ILE A 86 -2.47 -10.81 -4.02
N THR A 87 -2.48 -11.87 -3.23
CA THR A 87 -3.28 -11.94 -1.99
C THR A 87 -2.87 -10.86 -0.99
N THR A 88 -1.58 -10.51 -0.91
CA THR A 88 -1.10 -9.41 -0.05
C THR A 88 -1.63 -8.05 -0.50
N VAL A 89 -1.56 -7.75 -1.81
CA VAL A 89 -2.06 -6.50 -2.40
C VAL A 89 -3.58 -6.40 -2.20
N VAL A 90 -4.33 -7.41 -2.62
CA VAL A 90 -5.80 -7.44 -2.51
C VAL A 90 -6.23 -7.40 -1.05
N GLY A 91 -5.60 -8.20 -0.19
CA GLY A 91 -5.89 -8.24 1.24
C GLY A 91 -5.67 -6.88 1.90
N ALA A 92 -4.57 -6.20 1.61
CA ALA A 92 -4.31 -4.86 2.12
C ALA A 92 -5.35 -3.83 1.63
N THR A 93 -5.77 -3.88 0.36
CA THR A 93 -6.83 -3.02 -0.16
C THR A 93 -8.15 -3.25 0.57
N VAL A 94 -8.55 -4.52 0.74
CA VAL A 94 -9.79 -4.88 1.44
C VAL A 94 -9.75 -4.42 2.89
N VAL A 95 -8.65 -4.71 3.60
CA VAL A 95 -8.47 -4.26 4.99
C VAL A 95 -8.49 -2.74 5.08
N GLY A 96 -7.78 -2.02 4.21
CA GLY A 96 -7.78 -0.56 4.16
C GLY A 96 -9.18 0.02 3.90
N GLY A 97 -9.92 -0.59 2.97
CA GLY A 97 -11.31 -0.23 2.71
C GLY A 97 -12.21 -0.46 3.92
N LEU A 98 -12.09 -1.61 4.59
CA LEU A 98 -12.85 -1.93 5.80
C LEU A 98 -12.55 -0.96 6.95
N ILE A 99 -11.30 -0.51 7.10
CA ILE A 99 -10.93 0.51 8.09
C ILE A 99 -11.69 1.82 7.81
N VAL A 100 -11.67 2.31 6.57
CA VAL A 100 -12.32 3.58 6.21
C VAL A 100 -13.85 3.46 6.31
N VAL A 101 -14.43 2.37 5.80
CA VAL A 101 -15.87 2.11 5.89
C VAL A 101 -16.30 1.97 7.34
N GLY A 102 -15.55 1.25 8.17
CA GLY A 102 -15.83 1.09 9.59
C GLY A 102 -15.72 2.39 10.38
N PHE A 103 -14.89 3.34 9.94
CA PHE A 103 -14.77 4.65 10.58
C PHE A 103 -15.91 5.62 10.24
N PHE A 104 -16.40 5.62 9.00
CA PHE A 104 -17.46 6.55 8.57
C PHE A 104 -18.87 5.95 8.58
N GLY A 105 -19.00 4.63 8.45
CA GLY A 105 -20.27 3.93 8.20
C GLY A 105 -20.79 3.09 9.37
N LEU A 106 -20.03 2.96 10.46
CA LEU A 106 -20.42 2.31 11.71
C LEU A 106 -20.27 3.30 12.87
#